data_AF-A0A2S5NRV6-F1
#
_entry.id   AF-A0A2S5NRV6-F1
#
_cell.length_a   1.000
_cell.length_b   1.000
_cell.length_c   1.000
_cell.angle_alpha   90.00
_cell.angle_beta   90.00
_cell.angle_gamma   90.00
#
_symmetry.space_group_name_H-M   'P 1'
#
loop_
_entity.id
_entity.type
_entity.pdbx_description
1 polymer ?
#
loop_
_entity_poly.entity_id
_entity_poly.type
_entity_poly.pdbx_seq_one_letter_code
_entity_poly.pdbx_strand_id
1 'polypeptide(L)'
;MFTALFLLFIKHFICDFPLQAYPWMYRNKGTYLHPGGIVHALIHGIGTTIVLLPFISLVALMYGIVDWLVHYHIDWAKMGVSKRYDLQPNNSEKFWILLGFDQLLHHITYFALVYFAFNLTL
;
A
#
# COMPACT_ATOMS: atom_id res chain seq x y z
N MET A 1 15.20 -12.68 1.79
CA MET A 1 13.94 -12.58 2.55
C MET A 1 13.88 -11.33 3.43
N PHE A 2 14.61 -11.25 4.55
CA PHE A 2 14.49 -10.11 5.49
C PHE A 2 14.88 -8.75 4.89
N THR A 3 15.94 -8.69 4.07
CA THR A 3 16.33 -7.46 3.38
C THR A 3 15.22 -6.94 2.48
N ALA A 4 14.57 -7.83 1.71
CA ALA A 4 13.45 -7.46 0.84
C ALA A 4 12.27 -6.92 1.65
N LEU A 5 11.90 -7.59 2.75
CA LEU A 5 10.83 -7.15 3.64
C LEU A 5 11.12 -5.77 4.25
N PHE A 6 12.34 -5.56 4.74
CA PHE A 6 12.77 -4.27 5.27
C PHE A 6 12.67 -3.16 4.21
N LEU A 7 13.14 -3.41 2.99
CA LEU A 7 13.04 -2.46 1.88
C LEU A 7 11.58 -2.17 1.50
N LEU A 8 10.69 -3.16 1.55
CA LEU A 8 9.26 -2.96 1.32
C LEU A 8 8.63 -2.04 2.39
N PHE A 9 9.05 -2.14 3.65
CA PHE A 9 8.57 -1.23 4.70
C PHE A 9 9.05 0.21 4.48
N ILE A 10 10.32 0.39 4.11
CA ILE A 10 10.86 1.71 3.75
C ILE A 10 10.13 2.27 2.52
N LYS A 11 9.94 1.45 1.48
CA LYS A 11 9.17 1.81 0.28
C LYS A 11 7.75 2.24 0.66
N HIS A 12 7.07 1.47 1.49
CA HIS A 12 5.72 1.80 1.93
C HIS A 12 5.65 3.17 2.58
N PHE A 13 6.54 3.45 3.54
CA PHE A 13 6.61 4.76 4.17
C PHE A 13 6.80 5.88 3.14
N ILE A 14 7.75 5.73 2.21
CA ILE A 14 8.01 6.72 1.16
C ILE A 14 6.77 6.95 0.28
N CYS A 15 6.09 5.88 -0.12
CA CYS A 15 4.92 5.94 -0.99
C CYS A 15 3.68 6.54 -0.30
N ASP A 16 3.40 6.16 0.95
CA ASP A 16 2.21 6.60 1.70
C ASP A 16 2.33 8.02 2.27
N PHE A 17 3.55 8.48 2.57
CA PHE A 17 3.76 9.74 3.26
C PHE A 17 4.42 10.78 2.34
N PRO A 18 5.74 10.77 2.03
CA PRO A 18 6.36 11.72 1.11
C PRO A 18 5.71 11.82 -0.27
N LEU A 19 5.54 10.70 -0.98
CA LEU A 19 5.07 10.74 -2.37
C LEU A 19 3.57 11.02 -2.48
N GLN A 20 2.77 10.53 -1.52
CA GLN A 20 1.35 10.82 -1.44
C GLN A 20 1.03 12.26 -1.03
N ALA A 21 1.99 13.06 -0.51
CA ALA A 21 1.80 14.43 -0.01
C ALA A 21 1.40 15.47 -1.10
N TYR A 22 0.74 15.00 -2.15
CA TYR A 22 0.09 15.76 -3.20
C TYR A 22 -1.45 15.72 -3.04
N PRO A 23 -2.14 16.89 -2.93
CA PRO A 23 -3.57 16.97 -2.67
C PRO A 23 -4.47 16.12 -3.57
N TRP A 24 -4.13 15.99 -4.84
CA TRP A 24 -4.93 15.22 -5.78
C TRP A 24 -4.95 13.70 -5.46
N MET A 25 -3.91 13.16 -4.83
CA MET A 25 -3.89 11.74 -4.43
C MET A 25 -4.71 11.53 -3.15
N TYR A 26 -4.27 12.14 -2.04
CA TYR A 26 -4.87 11.85 -0.73
C TYR A 26 -6.34 12.29 -0.62
N ARG A 27 -6.78 13.32 -1.37
CA ARG A 27 -8.19 13.76 -1.36
C ARG A 27 -9.10 12.81 -2.14
N ASN A 28 -8.57 12.09 -3.12
CA ASN A 28 -9.39 11.32 -4.05
C ASN A 28 -9.26 9.80 -3.92
N LYS A 29 -8.32 9.29 -3.12
CA LYS A 29 -8.11 7.84 -2.98
C LYS A 29 -9.29 7.07 -2.37
N GLY A 30 -10.23 7.77 -1.72
CA GLY A 30 -11.48 7.19 -1.22
C GLY A 30 -12.61 7.07 -2.26
N THR A 31 -12.44 7.61 -3.47
CA THR A 31 -13.43 7.48 -4.55
C THR A 31 -13.08 6.28 -5.42
N TYR A 32 -14.01 5.33 -5.52
CA TYR A 32 -13.79 4.11 -6.30
C TYR A 32 -13.51 4.45 -7.78
N LEU A 33 -12.50 3.79 -8.35
CA LEU A 33 -11.90 4.01 -9.66
C LEU A 33 -11.39 5.43 -9.96
N HIS A 34 -11.29 6.31 -8.95
CA HIS A 34 -10.74 7.64 -9.21
C HIS A 34 -9.24 7.56 -9.53
N PRO A 35 -8.75 8.25 -10.58
CA PRO A 35 -7.35 8.20 -11.00
C PRO A 35 -6.35 8.53 -9.88
N GLY A 36 -6.68 9.47 -8.98
CA GLY A 36 -5.86 9.78 -7.80
C GLY A 36 -5.57 8.59 -6.88
N GLY A 37 -6.55 7.73 -6.62
CA GLY A 37 -6.34 6.51 -5.84
C GLY A 37 -5.59 5.45 -6.64
N ILE A 38 -5.91 5.32 -7.93
CA ILE A 38 -5.24 4.37 -8.82
C ILE A 38 -3.75 4.69 -8.96
N VAL A 39 -3.39 5.96 -9.18
CA VAL A 39 -2.00 6.41 -9.31
C VAL A 39 -1.24 6.22 -8.00
N HIS A 40 -1.85 6.55 -6.87
CA HIS A 40 -1.23 6.31 -5.56
C HIS A 40 -0.88 4.83 -5.37
N ALA A 41 -1.83 3.93 -5.62
CA ALA A 41 -1.59 2.50 -5.50
C ALA A 41 -0.62 1.98 -6.59
N LEU A 42 -0.59 2.58 -7.78
CA LEU A 42 0.34 2.21 -8.85
C LEU A 42 1.79 2.54 -8.46
N ILE A 43 2.02 3.67 -7.78
CA ILE A 43 3.34 4.02 -7.22
C ILE A 43 3.80 2.91 -6.26
N HIS A 44 2.88 2.34 -5.48
CA HIS A 44 3.18 1.19 -4.62
C HIS A 44 3.57 -0.05 -5.43
N GLY A 45 2.80 -0.42 -6.45
CA GLY A 45 3.13 -1.57 -7.31
C GLY A 45 4.48 -1.43 -8.03
N ILE A 46 4.80 -0.22 -8.52
CA ILE A 46 6.11 0.10 -9.11
C ILE A 46 7.21 -0.04 -8.04
N GLY A 47 7.01 0.53 -6.86
CA GLY A 47 7.97 0.42 -5.75
C GLY A 47 8.24 -1.02 -5.35
N THR A 48 7.19 -1.85 -5.25
CA THR A 48 7.31 -3.28 -4.95
C THR A 48 8.06 -4.03 -6.04
N THR A 49 7.78 -3.73 -7.32
CA THR A 49 8.55 -4.28 -8.44
C THR A 49 10.03 -3.93 -8.30
N ILE A 50 10.37 -2.66 -8.08
CA ILE A 50 11.75 -2.19 -7.94
C ILE A 50 12.46 -2.90 -6.78
N VAL A 51 11.79 -3.03 -5.63
CA VAL A 51 12.37 -3.70 -4.45
C VAL A 51 12.61 -5.18 -4.70
N LEU A 52 11.69 -5.89 -5.38
CA LEU A 52 11.78 -7.34 -5.57
C LEU A 52 12.59 -7.76 -6.80
N LEU A 53 12.72 -6.90 -7.82
CA LEU A 53 13.43 -7.18 -9.06
C LEU A 53 14.84 -7.79 -8.87
N PRO A 54 15.72 -7.28 -7.99
CA PRO A 54 17.06 -7.87 -7.80
C PRO A 54 17.04 -9.24 -7.10
N PHE A 55 15.92 -9.64 -6.50
CA PHE A 55 15.81 -10.91 -5.77
C PHE A 55 15.15 -12.02 -6.60
N ILE A 56 14.17 -11.68 -7.44
CA ILE A 56 13.33 -12.65 -8.16
C ILE A 56 13.17 -12.33 -9.65
N SER A 57 13.99 -11.43 -10.19
CA SER A 57 13.99 -11.04 -11.61
C SER A 57 12.59 -10.59 -12.07
N LEU A 58 12.24 -10.87 -13.32
CA LEU A 58 11.03 -10.37 -13.98
C LEU A 58 9.72 -10.82 -13.30
N VAL A 59 9.75 -11.88 -12.48
CA VAL A 59 8.59 -12.31 -11.67
C VAL A 59 8.15 -11.22 -10.69
N ALA A 60 9.05 -10.30 -10.31
CA ALA A 60 8.72 -9.13 -9.48
C ALA A 60 7.57 -8.28 -10.03
N LEU A 61 7.39 -8.22 -11.36
CA LEU A 61 6.28 -7.48 -11.99
C LEU A 61 4.91 -8.02 -11.54
N MET A 62 4.78 -9.34 -11.43
CA MET A 62 3.54 -9.98 -10.97
C MET A 62 3.23 -9.56 -9.52
N TYR A 63 4.23 -9.57 -8.64
CA TYR A 63 4.07 -9.12 -7.26
C TYR A 63 3.77 -7.62 -7.15
N GLY A 64 4.34 -6.79 -8.02
CA GLY A 64 3.98 -5.38 -8.13
C GLY A 64 2.52 -5.15 -8.54
N ILE A 65 2.00 -5.94 -9.48
CA ILE A 65 0.57 -5.87 -9.87
C ILE A 65 -0.32 -6.29 -8.70
N VAL A 66 0.02 -7.36 -7.99
CA VAL A 66 -0.73 -7.80 -6.81
C VAL A 66 -0.74 -6.71 -5.73
N ASP A 67 0.42 -6.13 -5.42
CA ASP A 67 0.54 -5.04 -4.45
C ASP A 67 -0.32 -3.83 -4.86
N TRP A 68 -0.27 -3.42 -6.13
CA TRP A 68 -1.11 -2.33 -6.64
C TRP A 68 -2.60 -2.58 -6.39
N LEU A 69 -3.09 -3.77 -6.72
CA LEU A 69 -4.52 -4.10 -6.56
C LEU A 69 -4.91 -4.18 -5.08
N VAL A 70 -4.11 -4.84 -4.24
CA VAL A 70 -4.42 -5.01 -2.81
C VAL A 70 -4.34 -3.66 -2.10
N HIS A 71 -3.29 -2.88 -2.33
CA HIS A 71 -3.09 -1.56 -1.74
C HIS A 71 -4.26 -0.63 -2.07
N TYR A 72 -4.69 -0.61 -3.33
CA TYR A 72 -5.82 0.19 -3.79
C TYR A 72 -7.10 -0.09 -2.99
N HIS A 73 -7.42 -1.37 -2.77
CA HIS A 73 -8.66 -1.76 -2.09
C HIS A 73 -8.59 -1.51 -0.58
N ILE A 74 -7.43 -1.68 0.06
CA ILE A 74 -7.24 -1.34 1.47
C ILE A 74 -7.47 0.16 1.68
N ASP A 75 -6.83 1.00 0.86
CA ASP A 75 -6.94 2.45 0.94
C ASP A 75 -8.36 2.94 0.70
N TRP A 76 -9.01 2.41 -0.34
CA TRP A 76 -10.40 2.73 -0.67
C TRP A 76 -11.33 2.37 0.50
N ALA A 77 -11.18 1.16 1.07
CA ALA A 77 -11.99 0.70 2.18
C ALA A 77 -11.77 1.57 3.43
N LYS A 78 -10.51 1.87 3.78
CA LYS A 78 -10.17 2.74 4.92
C LYS A 78 -10.79 4.12 4.78
N MET A 79 -10.66 4.74 3.62
CA MET A 79 -11.25 6.06 3.38
C MET A 79 -12.78 6.02 3.40
N GLY A 80 -13.39 4.93 2.90
CA GLY A 80 -14.82 4.69 3.00
C GLY A 80 -15.31 4.62 4.46
N VAL A 81 -14.58 3.89 5.32
CA VAL A 81 -14.87 3.82 6.76
C VAL A 81 -14.70 5.19 7.42
N SER A 82 -13.61 5.90 7.14
CA SER A 82 -13.40 7.26 7.67
C SER A 82 -14.55 8.20 7.30
N LYS A 83 -14.99 8.18 6.03
CA LYS A 83 -16.10 9.02 5.55
C LYS A 83 -17.44 8.64 6.16
N ARG A 84 -17.73 7.33 6.28
CA ARG A 84 -19.01 6.82 6.82
C ARG A 84 -19.24 7.22 8.28
N TYR A 85 -18.17 7.32 9.06
CA TYR A 85 -18.23 7.61 10.50
C TYR A 85 -17.64 8.98 10.88
N ASP A 86 -17.39 9.86 9.91
CA ASP A 86 -16.77 11.18 10.11
C ASP A 86 -15.50 11.16 10.98
N LEU A 87 -14.62 10.18 10.72
CA LEU A 87 -13.38 10.02 11.49
C LEU A 87 -12.31 10.97 10.96
N GLN A 88 -11.87 11.90 11.81
CA GLN A 88 -10.84 12.90 11.53
C GLN A 88 -9.77 12.89 12.64
N PRO A 89 -8.54 13.33 12.34
CA PRO A 89 -7.44 13.33 13.32
C PRO A 89 -7.73 14.13 14.60
N ASN A 90 -8.58 15.16 14.50
CA ASN A 90 -8.90 16.11 15.56
C ASN A 90 -10.27 15.88 16.24
N ASN A 91 -11.02 14.85 15.83
CA ASN A 91 -12.37 14.60 16.37
C ASN A 91 -12.60 13.16 16.88
N SER A 92 -11.70 12.20 16.59
CA SER A 92 -11.90 10.80 16.99
C SER A 92 -10.59 10.02 17.11
N GLU A 93 -10.41 9.32 18.23
CA GLU A 93 -9.30 8.37 18.44
C GLU A 93 -9.38 7.18 17.47
N LYS A 94 -10.60 6.84 17.02
CA LYS A 94 -10.81 5.77 16.02
C LYS A 94 -10.13 6.09 14.70
N PHE A 95 -9.89 7.35 14.37
CA PHE A 95 -9.08 7.72 13.21
C PHE A 95 -7.67 7.14 13.31
N TRP A 96 -7.04 7.27 14.49
CA TRP A 96 -5.68 6.80 14.72
C TRP A 96 -5.61 5.27 14.78
N ILE A 97 -6.62 4.61 15.35
CA ILE A 97 -6.75 3.16 15.33
C ILE A 97 -6.89 2.66 13.89
N LEU A 98 -7.75 3.30 13.09
CA LEU A 98 -7.98 2.94 11.69
C LEU A 98 -6.73 3.21 10.83
N LEU A 99 -5.99 4.28 11.10
CA LEU A 99 -4.70 4.54 10.47
C LEU A 99 -3.70 3.43 10.81
N GLY A 100 -3.58 3.03 12.09
CA GLY A 100 -2.71 1.92 12.48
C GLY A 100 -3.11 0.59 11.83
N PHE A 101 -4.41 0.32 11.73
CA PHE A 101 -4.94 -0.88 11.09
C PHE A 101 -4.67 -0.92 9.59
N ASP A 102 -4.83 0.22 8.91
CA ASP A 102 -4.44 0.42 7.51
C ASP A 102 -2.97 0.08 7.28
N GLN A 103 -2.07 0.64 8.09
CA GLN A 103 -0.65 0.30 8.02
C GLN A 103 -0.41 -1.20 8.26
N LEU A 104 -1.05 -1.81 9.26
CA LEU A 104 -0.92 -3.24 9.53
C LEU A 104 -1.31 -4.10 8.32
N LEU A 105 -2.43 -3.82 7.65
CA LEU A 105 -2.88 -4.59 6.49
C LEU A 105 -1.89 -4.53 5.32
N HIS A 106 -1.30 -3.36 5.07
CA HIS A 106 -0.26 -3.20 4.06
C HIS A 106 1.00 -4.00 4.42
N HIS A 107 1.41 -4.00 5.69
CA HIS A 107 2.57 -4.79 6.13
C HIS A 107 2.30 -6.31 6.07
N ILE A 108 1.10 -6.77 6.42
CA ILE A 108 0.67 -8.17 6.24
C ILE A 108 0.74 -8.56 4.76
N THR A 109 0.33 -7.68 3.86
CA THR A 109 0.47 -7.90 2.41
C THR A 109 1.94 -8.16 2.04
N TYR A 110 2.89 -7.35 2.53
CA TYR A 110 4.31 -7.59 2.27
C TYR A 110 4.85 -8.89 2.86
N PHE A 111 4.41 -9.28 4.05
CA PHE A 111 4.75 -10.60 4.59
C PHE A 111 4.29 -11.72 3.65
N ALA A 112 3.06 -11.64 3.13
CA ALA A 112 2.55 -12.60 2.17
C ALA A 112 3.37 -12.57 0.87
N LEU A 113 3.57 -11.40 0.25
CA LEU A 113 4.33 -11.27 -0.99
C LEU A 113 5.74 -11.85 -0.85
N VAL A 114 6.45 -11.52 0.22
CA VAL A 114 7.80 -12.06 0.49
C VAL A 114 7.76 -13.56 0.76
N TYR A 115 6.77 -14.08 1.49
CA TYR A 115 6.64 -15.53 1.68
C TYR A 115 6.49 -16.25 0.33
N PHE A 116 5.55 -15.81 -0.50
CA PHE A 116 5.32 -16.41 -1.82
C PHE A 116 6.53 -16.24 -2.76
N ALA A 117 7.14 -15.05 -2.78
CA ALA A 117 8.27 -14.71 -3.64
C ALA A 117 9.57 -15.45 -3.34
N PHE A 118 9.73 -16.06 -2.16
CA PHE A 118 10.95 -16.79 -1.80
C PHE A 118 10.71 -18.28 -1.56
N ASN A 119 9.46 -18.75 -1.54
CA ASN A 119 9.13 -20.16 -1.26
C ASN A 119 8.34 -20.85 -2.37
N LEU A 120 7.69 -20.12 -3.29
CA LEU A 120 6.80 -20.69 -4.32
C LEU A 120 7.19 -20.30 -5.75
N THR A 121 8.15 -19.41 -5.91
CA THR A 121 8.87 -19.13 -7.15
C THR A 121 9.95 -20.19 -7.36
N LEU A 122 9.62 -21.19 -8.18
CA LEU A 122 10.54 -22.18 -8.75
C LEU A 122 11.59 -21.53 -9.65
#